data_AF-A0A7K6V755-F1
#
_entry.id   AF-A0A7K6V755-F1
#
_cell.length_a   1.000
_cell.length_b   1.000
_cell.length_c   1.000
_cell.angle_alpha   90.00
_cell.angle_beta   90.00
_cell.angle_gamma   90.00
#
_symmetry.space_group_name_H-M   'P 1'
#
loop_
_entity.id
_entity.type
_entity.pdbx_description
1 polymer ?
#
loop_
_entity_poly.entity_id
_entity_poly.type
_entity_poly.pdbx_seq_one_letter_code
_entity_poly.pdbx_strand_id
1 'polypeptide(L)' 'LGDSRNCDLNNCLPLHIARKWHRNGIKKPKTHRYESLKGVDPKFLRNMRFAKKHNKKGLKKMQANNAK' A
#
# COMPACT_ATOMS: atom_id res chain seq x y z
N LEU A 1 -14.32 40.67 20.94
CA LEU A 1 -15.58 39.95 20.64
C LEU A 1 -15.18 38.52 20.37
N GLY A 2 -15.36 37.67 21.38
CA GLY A 2 -14.68 36.37 21.47
C GLY A 2 -15.33 35.31 20.61
N ASP A 3 -14.53 34.65 19.77
CA ASP A 3 -14.87 33.35 19.23
C ASP A 3 -14.72 32.31 20.34
N SER A 4 -15.78 32.17 21.13
CA SER A 4 -15.97 31.04 22.03
C SER A 4 -16.02 29.78 21.17
N ARG A 5 -14.86 29.14 20.98
CA ARG A 5 -14.81 27.71 20.65
C ARG A 5 -15.61 27.02 21.74
N ASN A 6 -16.82 26.61 21.40
CA ASN A 6 -17.65 25.77 22.25
C ASN A 6 -16.97 24.40 22.25
N CYS A 7 -15.96 24.27 23.10
CA CYS A 7 -15.30 23.02 23.38
C CYS A 7 -16.32 22.20 24.17
N ASP A 8 -17.20 21.47 23.48
CA ASP A 8 -18.07 20.49 24.10
C ASP A 8 -17.19 19.54 24.91
N LEU A 9 -17.11 19.79 26.23
CA LEU A 9 -16.22 19.12 27.18
C LEU A 9 -16.46 17.60 27.22
N ASN A 10 -17.59 17.15 26.68
CA ASN A 10 -18.05 15.78 26.63
C ASN A 10 -17.57 14.98 25.39
N ASN A 11 -16.85 15.59 24.44
CA ASN A 11 -16.35 14.90 23.24
C ASN A 11 -14.82 14.70 23.22
N CYS A 12 -14.10 15.09 24.28
CA CYS A 12 -12.64 14.95 24.36
C CYS A 12 -12.17 13.77 25.26
N LEU A 13 -13.09 12.88 25.68
CA LEU A 13 -12.74 11.69 26.44
C LEU A 13 -12.38 10.52 25.48
N PRO A 14 -11.14 10.00 25.50
CA PRO A 14 -10.68 8.91 24.61
C PRO A 14 -11.55 7.65 24.67
N LEU A 15 -12.26 7.46 25.78
CA LEU A 15 -13.17 6.34 26.03
C LEU A 15 -14.37 6.34 25.06
N HIS A 16 -14.90 7.52 24.72
CA HIS A 16 -16.05 7.65 23.84
C HIS A 16 -15.69 7.34 22.38
N ILE A 17 -14.51 7.76 21.91
CA ILE A 17 -14.03 7.45 20.55
C ILE A 17 -13.67 5.97 20.39
N ALA A 18 -13.07 5.35 21.41
CA ALA A 18 -12.73 3.94 21.38
C ALA A 18 -14.00 3.10 21.20
N ARG A 19 -15.05 3.36 21.99
CA ARG A 19 -16.33 2.65 21.85
C ARG A 19 -16.93 2.81 20.45
N LYS A 20 -16.84 4.00 19.83
CA LYS A 20 -17.33 4.26 18.48
C LYS A 20 -16.57 3.50 17.40
N TRP A 21 -15.24 3.47 17.45
CA TRP A 21 -14.42 2.73 16.45
C TRP A 21 -14.65 1.22 16.51
N HIS A 22 -14.88 0.67 17.70
CA HIS A 22 -15.19 -0.74 17.85
C HIS A 22 -16.62 -1.10 17.40
N ARG A 23 -17.55 -0.14 17.24
CA ARG A 23 -18.89 -0.41 16.65
C ARG A 23 -18.78 -0.95 15.23
N ASN A 24 -17.90 -0.38 14.41
CA ASN A 24 -17.67 -0.82 13.03
C ASN A 24 -16.58 -1.92 12.94
N GLY A 25 -15.87 -2.14 14.06
CA GLY A 25 -14.70 -3.02 14.16
C GLY A 25 -13.46 -2.40 13.51
N ILE A 26 -12.35 -2.34 14.26
CA ILE A 26 -11.07 -1.88 13.73
C ILE A 26 -10.50 -2.99 12.82
N LYS A 27 -10.65 -2.82 11.50
CA LYS A 27 -10.14 -3.79 10.53
C LYS A 27 -8.65 -3.61 10.32
N LYS A 28 -7.93 -4.73 10.26
CA LYS A 28 -6.52 -4.75 9.84
C LYS A 28 -6.43 -4.32 8.36
N PRO A 29 -5.34 -3.65 7.94
CA PRO A 29 -5.12 -3.36 6.53
C PRO A 29 -5.09 -4.66 5.74
N LYS A 30 -5.68 -4.65 4.54
CA LYS A 30 -5.70 -5.82 3.67
C LYS A 30 -4.31 -6.06 3.10
N THR A 31 -3.78 -7.26 3.29
CA THR A 31 -2.54 -7.69 2.64
C THR A 31 -2.86 -8.24 1.26
N HIS A 32 -2.06 -7.86 0.27
CA HIS A 32 -2.15 -8.35 -1.10
C HIS A 32 -0.91 -9.19 -1.43
N ARG A 33 -1.04 -10.18 -2.32
CA ARG A 33 0.10 -11.05 -2.71
C ARG A 33 1.26 -10.26 -3.33
N TYR A 34 0.96 -9.17 -4.03
CA TYR A 34 1.95 -8.29 -4.65
C TYR A 34 1.69 -6.84 -4.22
N GLU A 35 2.65 -6.24 -3.53
CA GLU A 35 2.60 -4.85 -3.08
C GLU A 35 3.13 -3.88 -4.14
N SER A 36 2.87 -2.58 -3.95
CA SER A 36 3.40 -1.54 -4.82
C SER A 36 4.90 -1.29 -4.58
N LEU A 37 5.67 -1.07 -5.64
CA LEU A 37 7.10 -0.73 -5.56
C LEU A 37 7.35 0.78 -5.34
N LYS A 38 6.42 1.50 -4.72
CA LYS A 38 6.57 2.93 -4.44
C LYS A 38 7.58 3.12 -3.30
N GLY A 39 8.53 4.03 -3.48
CA GLY A 39 9.61 4.29 -2.50
C GLY A 39 10.87 3.43 -2.68
N VAL A 40 10.90 2.54 -3.68
CA VAL A 40 12.12 1.82 -4.08
C VAL A 40 13.03 2.77 -4.89
N ASP A 41 14.35 2.59 -4.75
CA ASP A 41 15.36 3.40 -5.44
C ASP A 41 15.10 3.50 -6.97
N PRO A 42 15.02 4.72 -7.53
CA PRO A 42 14.81 4.93 -8.96
C PRO A 42 15.86 4.25 -9.86
N LYS A 43 17.12 4.14 -9.43
CA LYS A 43 18.17 3.50 -10.25
C LYS A 43 17.92 1.99 -10.37
N PHE A 44 17.57 1.33 -9.28
CA PHE A 44 17.12 -0.07 -9.29
C PHE A 44 15.87 -0.27 -10.16
N LEU A 45 14.86 0.58 -9.99
CA LEU A 45 13.61 0.49 -10.77
C LEU A 45 13.85 0.67 -12.27
N ARG A 46 14.76 1.57 -12.65
CA ARG A 46 15.13 1.79 -14.06
C ARG A 46 15.70 0.53 -14.68
N ASN A 47 16.63 -0.14 -14.00
CA ASN A 47 17.21 -1.39 -14.47
C ASN A 47 16.16 -2.52 -14.57
N MET A 48 15.36 -2.71 -13.52
CA MET A 48 14.31 -3.73 -13.51
C MET A 48 13.30 -3.52 -14.65
N ARG A 49 12.93 -2.27 -14.95
CA ARG A 49 12.04 -1.94 -16.08
C ARG A 49 12.65 -2.32 -17.42
N PHE A 50 13.94 -2.06 -17.63
CA PHE A 50 14.64 -2.46 -18.87
C PHE A 50 14.74 -3.97 -19.02
N ALA A 51 15.06 -4.70 -17.94
CA ALA A 51 15.09 -6.17 -17.96
C ALA A 51 13.71 -6.73 -18.36
N LYS A 52 12.64 -6.29 -17.69
CA LYS A 52 11.27 -6.71 -18.02
C LYS A 52 10.86 -6.35 -19.45
N LYS A 53 11.28 -5.19 -19.96
CA LYS A 53 11.00 -4.74 -21.34
C LYS A 53 11.60 -5.67 -22.40
N HIS A 54 12.81 -6.20 -22.17
CA HIS A 54 13.54 -6.98 -23.17
C HIS A 54 13.39 -8.51 -23.06
N ASN A 55 12.63 -9.02 -22.08
CA ASN A 55 12.40 -10.46 -21.91
C ASN A 55 11.82 -11.17 -23.15
N LYS A 56 11.06 -10.47 -24.00
CA LYS A 56 10.49 -11.04 -25.24
C LYS A 56 11.56 -11.57 -26.20
N LYS A 57 12.76 -11.00 -26.20
CA LYS A 57 13.87 -11.41 -27.10
C LYS A 57 14.38 -12.82 -26.81
N GLY A 58 14.34 -13.25 -25.53
CA GLY A 58 14.82 -14.56 -25.10
C GLY A 58 13.80 -15.69 -25.18
N LEU A 59 12.55 -15.38 -25.52
CA LEU A 59 11.42 -16.30 -25.34
C LEU A 59 11.57 -17.59 -26.16
N LYS A 60 12.00 -17.50 -27.43
CA LYS A 60 12.21 -18.68 -28.28
C LYS A 60 13.29 -19.62 -27.74
N LYS A 61 14.36 -19.05 -27.16
CA LYS A 61 15.45 -19.83 -26.54
C LYS A 61 14.97 -20.52 -25.26
N MET A 62 14.18 -19.83 -24.43
CA MET A 62 13.55 -20.44 -23.26
C MET A 62 12.61 -21.58 -23.65
N GLN A 63 11.74 -21.39 -24.63
CA GLN A 63 10.81 -22.44 -25.08
C GLN A 63 11.55 -23.68 -25.59
N ALA A 64 12.58 -23.48 -26.41
CA ALA A 64 13.41 -24.58 -26.90
C ALA A 64 14.23 -25.27 -25.80
N ASN A 65 14.53 -24.59 -24.68
CA ASN A 65 15.19 -25.21 -23.53
C ASN A 65 14.21 -25.96 -22.63
N ASN A 66 12.99 -25.45 -22.45
CA ASN A 66 11.95 -26.08 -21.63
C ASN A 66 11.30 -27.28 -22.31
N ALA A 67 11.38 -27.37 -23.64
CA ALA A 67 10.88 -28.49 -24.44
C ALA A 67 11.94 -29.60 -24.64
N LYS A 68 13.17 -29.38 -24.13
CA LYS A 68 14.17 -30.42 -23.96
C LYS A 68 14.03 -31.01 -22.56
#